data_AF-A0A1I1IHQ7-F1
#
_entry.id   AF-A0A1I1IHQ7-F1
#
_cell.length_a   1.000
_cell.length_b   1.000
_cell.length_c   1.000
_cell.angle_alpha   90.00
_cell.angle_beta   90.00
_cell.angle_gamma   90.00
#
_symmetry.space_group_name_H-M   'P 1'
#
loop_
_entity.id
_entity.type
_entity.pdbx_description
1 polymer ?
#
loop_
_entity_poly.entity_id
_entity_poly.type
_entity_poly.pdbx_seq_one_letter_code
_entity_poly.pdbx_strand_id
1 'polypeptide(L)'
;MKRGGDTMRFEIPDFTILSDIKPGTVSLKGRVVIFHYPTHTILELLQSEDPILKTISPRYEWERINKYGEIDRFTFIVHRYITDNLMDVFESAAAWYQHIMDWLDMSEDALDDFLGEWKPGSDDLPN
;
A
#
# COMPACT_ATOMS: atom_id res chain seq x y z
N MET A 1 25.34 29.87 -26.24
CA MET A 1 25.16 28.43 -25.92
C MET A 1 25.37 28.24 -24.42
N LYS A 2 24.30 28.14 -23.62
CA LYS A 2 24.39 27.73 -22.21
C LYS A 2 23.99 26.25 -22.15
N ARG A 3 24.90 25.38 -21.74
CA ARG A 3 24.57 23.99 -21.36
C ARG A 3 23.96 24.06 -19.96
N GLY A 4 22.63 24.09 -19.87
CA GLY A 4 21.92 23.84 -18.62
C GLY A 4 21.90 22.32 -18.42
N GLY A 5 22.78 21.82 -17.56
CA GLY A 5 22.66 20.45 -17.09
C GLY A 5 21.53 20.39 -16.08
N ASP A 6 20.45 19.70 -16.41
CA ASP A 6 19.45 19.29 -15.43
C ASP A 6 20.12 18.30 -14.48
N THR A 7 20.56 18.79 -13.32
CA THR A 7 20.84 17.92 -12.18
C THR A 7 19.52 17.27 -11.79
N MET A 8 19.36 15.97 -12.08
CA MET A 8 18.28 15.15 -11.52
C MET A 8 18.28 15.34 -10.01
N ARG A 9 17.25 16.02 -9.49
CA ARG A 9 17.03 16.10 -8.05
C ARG A 9 16.48 14.75 -7.62
N PHE A 10 17.26 14.03 -6.81
CA PHE A 10 16.78 12.84 -6.14
C PHE A 10 15.85 13.29 -5.01
N GLU A 11 14.54 13.11 -5.21
CA GLU A 11 13.54 13.39 -4.18
C GLU A 11 13.30 12.13 -3.36
N ILE A 12 13.40 12.26 -2.05
CA ILE A 12 13.05 11.19 -1.12
C ILE A 12 11.53 11.11 -1.10
N PRO A 13 10.92 9.92 -1.27
CA PRO A 13 9.48 9.79 -1.17
C PRO A 13 9.01 10.13 0.24
N ASP A 14 7.81 10.68 0.38
CA ASP A 14 7.26 11.01 1.70
C ASP A 14 6.97 9.76 2.53
N PHE A 15 6.66 8.64 1.88
CA PHE A 15 6.26 7.38 2.52
C PHE A 15 7.04 6.18 1.99
N THR A 16 7.18 5.16 2.84
CA THR A 16 7.68 3.83 2.45
C THR A 16 7.04 2.74 3.29
N ILE A 17 6.96 1.52 2.72
CA ILE A 17 6.56 0.31 3.44
C ILE A 17 7.81 -0.31 4.08
N LEU A 18 7.76 -0.56 5.39
CA LEU A 18 8.84 -1.21 6.14
C LEU A 18 8.69 -2.73 6.24
N SER A 19 7.52 -3.28 5.87
CA SER A 19 7.27 -4.72 5.82
C SER A 19 7.57 -5.30 4.44
N ASP A 20 8.19 -6.48 4.39
CA ASP A 20 8.30 -7.25 3.14
C ASP A 20 6.90 -7.61 2.65
N ILE A 21 6.57 -7.20 1.41
CA ILE A 21 5.35 -7.62 0.71
C ILE A 21 5.54 -9.03 0.12
N LYS A 22 6.70 -9.67 0.34
CA LYS A 22 7.04 -10.99 -0.21
C LYS A 22 6.46 -12.14 0.63
N PRO A 23 5.79 -13.12 0.00
CA PRO A 23 5.37 -14.34 0.69
C PRO A 23 6.58 -15.12 1.26
N GLY A 24 6.51 -15.54 2.54
CA GLY A 24 7.38 -16.61 3.07
C GLY A 24 8.58 -16.21 3.95
N THR A 25 8.85 -14.93 4.20
CA THR A 25 9.87 -14.49 5.17
C THR A 25 9.22 -13.65 6.24
N VAL A 26 9.13 -14.19 7.47
CA VAL A 26 8.49 -13.60 8.68
C VAL A 26 7.48 -12.51 8.34
N SER A 27 6.45 -12.91 7.60
CA SER A 27 5.37 -12.03 7.21
C SER A 27 4.66 -11.62 8.49
N LEU A 28 4.70 -10.33 8.82
CA LEU A 28 3.73 -9.75 9.73
C LEU A 28 2.36 -10.05 9.10
N LYS A 29 1.71 -11.11 9.58
CA LYS A 29 0.50 -11.74 9.01
C LYS A 29 -0.54 -10.72 8.55
N GLY A 30 -0.47 -10.25 7.30
CA GLY A 30 -1.39 -9.24 6.76
C GLY A 30 -1.29 -7.84 7.40
N ARG A 31 -0.14 -7.46 7.97
CA ARG A 31 0.08 -6.15 8.60
C ARG A 31 1.07 -5.34 7.80
N VAL A 32 0.73 -4.08 7.54
CA VAL A 32 1.56 -3.18 6.75
C VAL A 32 2.13 -2.11 7.66
N VAL A 33 3.45 -2.01 7.72
CA VAL A 33 4.12 -0.95 8.49
C VAL A 33 4.58 0.12 7.53
N ILE A 34 4.21 1.37 7.81
CA ILE A 34 4.46 2.53 6.94
C ILE A 34 5.33 3.53 7.70
N PHE A 35 6.35 4.05 7.04
CA PHE A 35 7.17 5.15 7.56
C PHE A 35 6.91 6.42 6.77
N HIS A 36 6.57 7.50 7.47
CA HIS A 36 6.47 8.85 6.93
C HIS A 36 7.75 9.62 7.23
N TYR A 37 8.55 9.91 6.20
CA TYR A 37 9.86 10.55 6.34
C TYR A 37 9.79 11.95 6.94
N PRO A 38 8.93 12.88 6.47
CA PRO A 38 8.92 14.26 6.94
C PRO A 38 8.74 14.38 8.45
N THR A 39 7.89 13.54 9.05
CA THR A 39 7.57 13.62 10.49
C THR A 39 8.16 12.48 11.33
N HIS A 40 8.96 11.60 10.71
CA HIS A 40 9.49 10.40 11.34
C HIS A 40 8.42 9.56 12.03
N THR A 41 7.23 9.48 11.41
CA THR A 41 6.07 8.78 11.97
C THR A 41 6.06 7.34 11.47
N ILE A 42 5.90 6.39 12.40
CA ILE A 42 5.72 4.97 12.09
C ILE A 42 4.25 4.63 12.32
N LEU A 43 3.58 4.23 11.24
CA LEU A 43 2.21 3.76 11.23
C LEU A 43 2.19 2.25 11.02
N GLU A 44 1.17 1.60 11.54
CA GLU A 44 0.81 0.23 11.16
C GLU A 44 -0.66 0.22 10.73
N LEU A 45 -0.91 -0.36 9.57
CA LEU A 45 -2.24 -0.57 9.02
C LEU A 45 -2.74 -1.96 9.40
N LEU A 46 -3.90 -1.99 10.04
CA LEU A 46 -4.57 -3.19 10.50
C LEU A 46 -5.96 -3.30 9.87
N GLN A 47 -6.47 -4.52 9.71
CA GLN A 47 -7.90 -4.71 9.45
C GLN A 47 -8.71 -4.30 10.69
N SER A 48 -9.88 -3.71 10.47
CA SER A 48 -10.68 -3.09 11.55
C SER A 48 -11.20 -4.07 12.61
N GLU A 49 -11.10 -5.37 12.37
CA GLU A 49 -11.49 -6.42 13.31
C GLU A 49 -10.32 -6.91 14.19
N ASP A 50 -9.10 -6.36 14.04
CA ASP A 50 -7.96 -6.79 14.85
C ASP A 50 -8.21 -6.49 16.36
N PRO A 51 -8.18 -7.52 17.24
CA PRO A 51 -8.42 -7.34 18.68
C PRO A 51 -7.52 -6.30 19.34
N ILE A 52 -6.32 -6.05 18.78
CA ILE A 52 -5.34 -5.10 19.33
C ILE A 52 -5.88 -3.66 19.35
N LEU A 53 -6.81 -3.33 18.44
CA LEU A 53 -7.39 -1.99 18.30
C LEU A 53 -8.17 -1.54 19.53
N LYS A 54 -8.56 -2.47 20.41
CA LYS A 54 -9.21 -2.15 21.70
C LYS A 54 -8.28 -1.49 22.71
N THR A 55 -6.98 -1.59 22.50
CA THR A 55 -5.96 -1.21 23.51
C THR A 55 -4.98 -0.15 23.03
N ILE A 56 -5.04 0.25 21.76
CA ILE A 56 -4.05 1.14 21.15
C ILE A 56 -4.70 2.49 20.78
N SER A 57 -3.98 3.55 21.08
CA SER A 57 -4.27 4.92 20.68
C SER A 57 -2.96 5.70 20.58
N PRO A 58 -2.84 6.70 19.68
CA PRO A 58 -3.86 7.20 18.75
C PRO A 58 -4.11 6.25 17.56
N ARG A 59 -5.32 6.32 16.99
CA ARG A 59 -5.76 5.51 15.83
C ARG A 59 -6.61 6.32 14.86
N TYR A 60 -6.61 5.93 13.59
CA TYR A 60 -7.41 6.54 12.53
C TYR A 60 -8.05 5.46 11.67
N GLU A 61 -9.38 5.51 11.55
CA GLU A 61 -10.17 4.55 10.77
C GLU A 61 -10.29 5.07 9.33
N TRP A 62 -10.09 4.18 8.37
CA TRP A 62 -10.13 4.48 6.94
C TRP A 62 -10.84 3.37 6.20
N GLU A 63 -11.78 3.74 5.33
CA GLU A 63 -12.51 2.81 4.48
C GLU A 63 -12.19 3.09 3.01
N ARG A 64 -12.11 2.03 2.21
CA ARG A 64 -12.07 2.13 0.76
C ARG A 64 -13.10 1.19 0.13
N ILE A 65 -13.48 1.50 -1.10
CA ILE A 65 -14.24 0.57 -1.96
C ILE A 65 -13.21 -0.11 -2.86
N ASN A 66 -13.12 -1.43 -2.82
CA ASN A 66 -12.22 -2.21 -3.67
C ASN A 66 -12.79 -2.38 -5.09
N LYS A 67 -12.00 -2.97 -6.00
CA LYS A 67 -12.43 -3.20 -7.40
C LYS A 67 -13.70 -4.04 -7.54
N TYR A 68 -14.05 -4.85 -6.54
CA TYR A 68 -15.26 -5.67 -6.52
C TYR A 68 -16.48 -4.92 -5.96
N GLY A 69 -16.33 -3.66 -5.53
CA GLY A 69 -17.38 -2.87 -4.91
C GLY A 69 -17.59 -3.18 -3.43
N GLU A 70 -16.71 -3.96 -2.80
CA GLU A 70 -16.78 -4.27 -1.37
C GLU A 70 -16.05 -3.19 -0.55
N ILE A 71 -16.47 -3.02 0.70
CA ILE A 71 -15.87 -2.04 1.62
C ILE A 71 -14.77 -2.72 2.42
N ASP A 72 -13.52 -2.36 2.12
CA ASP A 72 -12.38 -2.72 2.96
C ASP A 72 -12.26 -1.70 4.09
N ARG A 73 -12.25 -2.17 5.34
CA ARG A 73 -12.09 -1.32 6.52
C ARG A 73 -10.74 -1.52 7.18
N PHE A 74 -9.97 -0.45 7.25
CA PHE A 74 -8.66 -0.43 7.87
C PHE A 74 -8.59 0.54 9.04
N THR A 75 -7.62 0.31 9.92
CA THR A 75 -7.26 1.22 11.00
C THR A 75 -5.76 1.43 11.00
N PHE A 76 -5.34 2.68 10.90
CA PHE A 76 -3.97 3.08 11.18
C PHE A 76 -3.79 3.23 12.69
N ILE A 77 -2.76 2.59 13.22
CA ILE A 77 -2.24 2.84 14.57
C ILE A 77 -0.85 3.46 14.49
N VAL A 78 -0.44 4.15 15.55
CA VAL A 78 0.83 4.88 15.57
C VAL A 78 1.76 4.29 16.60
N HIS A 79 2.95 3.88 16.16
CA HIS A 79 4.02 3.38 17.02
C HIS A 79 4.94 4.49 17.50
N ARG A 80 5.15 5.51 16.66
CA ARG A 80 6.00 6.66 16.95
C ARG A 80 5.60 7.83 16.08
N TYR A 81 5.68 9.05 16.62
CA TYR A 81 5.48 10.28 15.86
C TYR A 81 6.26 11.43 16.49
N ILE A 82 6.68 12.39 15.66
CA ILE A 82 7.33 13.65 16.06
C ILE A 82 6.63 14.81 15.33
N THR A 83 5.31 14.89 15.48
CA THR A 83 4.48 15.93 14.88
C THR A 83 3.28 16.21 15.77
N ASP A 84 2.83 17.47 15.80
CA ASP A 84 1.60 17.86 16.48
C ASP A 84 0.37 17.67 15.59
N ASN A 85 0.56 17.52 14.27
CA ASN A 85 -0.51 17.28 13.32
C ASN A 85 -0.46 15.85 12.78
N LEU A 86 -0.87 14.91 13.63
CA LEU A 86 -0.93 13.50 13.27
C LEU A 86 -2.07 13.19 12.28
N MET A 87 -3.11 14.02 12.26
CA MET A 87 -4.24 13.87 11.34
C MET A 87 -3.82 14.03 9.87
N ASP A 88 -3.03 15.06 9.56
CA ASP A 88 -2.49 15.26 8.21
C ASP A 88 -1.65 14.06 7.76
N VAL A 89 -0.90 13.45 8.68
CA VAL A 89 -0.10 12.26 8.39
C VAL A 89 -0.99 11.07 8.06
N PHE A 90 -2.09 10.88 8.81
CA PHE A 90 -3.04 9.81 8.54
C PHE A 90 -3.74 9.97 7.18
N GLU A 91 -4.24 11.17 6.87
CA GLU A 91 -4.91 11.44 5.60
C GLU A 91 -3.96 11.25 4.42
N SER A 92 -2.73 11.76 4.55
CA SER A 92 -1.69 11.59 3.53
C SER A 92 -1.28 10.12 3.35
N ALA A 93 -1.17 9.37 4.45
CA ALA A 93 -0.88 7.94 4.40
C ALA A 93 -2.01 7.12 3.76
N ALA A 94 -3.27 7.46 4.06
CA ALA A 94 -4.44 6.82 3.46
C ALA A 94 -4.50 7.06 1.95
N ALA A 95 -4.32 8.31 1.51
CA ALA A 95 -4.27 8.64 0.08
C ALA A 95 -3.11 7.95 -0.63
N TRP A 96 -1.92 7.96 -0.04
CA TRP A 96 -0.76 7.28 -0.59
C TRP A 96 -0.96 5.77 -0.69
N TYR A 97 -1.52 5.14 0.35
CA TYR A 97 -1.75 3.70 0.37
C TYR A 97 -2.91 3.27 -0.55
N GLN A 98 -3.94 4.11 -0.74
CA GLN A 98 -4.97 3.90 -1.76
C GLN A 98 -4.33 3.72 -3.14
N HIS A 99 -3.37 4.55 -3.53
CA HIS A 99 -2.69 4.42 -4.82
C HIS A 99 -1.93 3.10 -5.00
N ILE A 100 -1.36 2.56 -3.92
CA ILE A 100 -0.71 1.24 -3.94
C ILE A 100 -1.76 0.15 -4.17
N MET A 101 -2.90 0.22 -3.48
CA MET A 101 -3.95 -0.78 -3.60
C MET A 101 -4.66 -0.69 -4.96
N ASP A 102 -4.88 0.50 -5.51
CA ASP A 102 -5.40 0.69 -6.87
C ASP A 102 -4.46 0.08 -7.91
N TRP A 103 -3.15 0.27 -7.74
CA TRP A 103 -2.16 -0.35 -8.61
C TRP A 103 -2.17 -1.88 -8.51
N LEU A 104 -2.31 -2.43 -7.29
CA LEU A 104 -2.44 -3.87 -7.09
C LEU A 104 -3.70 -4.42 -7.76
N ASP A 105 -4.84 -3.77 -7.54
CA ASP A 105 -6.14 -4.11 -8.12
C ASP A 105 -6.03 -4.19 -9.66
N MET A 106 -5.42 -3.19 -10.29
CA MET A 106 -5.15 -3.17 -11.74
C MET A 106 -4.13 -4.21 -12.20
N SER A 107 -3.10 -4.49 -11.40
CA SER A 107 -2.04 -5.44 -11.75
C SER A 107 -2.53 -6.88 -11.74
N GLU A 108 -3.45 -7.20 -10.82
CA GLU A 108 -4.14 -8.48 -10.77
C GLU A 108 -5.02 -8.66 -12.01
N ASP A 109 -5.75 -7.63 -12.42
CA ASP A 109 -6.57 -7.69 -13.64
C ASP A 109 -5.71 -7.96 -14.88
N ALA A 110 -4.55 -7.28 -15.00
CA ALA A 110 -3.61 -7.51 -16.09
C ALA A 110 -3.02 -8.94 -16.08
N LEU A 111 -2.81 -9.52 -14.89
CA LEU A 111 -2.34 -10.90 -14.75
C LEU A 111 -3.46 -11.90 -15.11
N ASP A 112 -4.69 -11.65 -14.66
CA ASP A 112 -5.86 -12.47 -14.95
C ASP A 112 -6.19 -12.44 -16.45
N ASP A 113 -6.12 -11.28 -17.11
CA ASP A 113 -6.30 -11.13 -18.55
C ASP A 113 -5.22 -11.91 -19.32
N PHE A 114 -3.95 -11.77 -18.93
CA PHE A 114 -2.84 -12.51 -19.53
C PHE A 114 -3.01 -14.04 -19.40
N LEU A 115 -3.43 -14.52 -18.22
CA LEU A 115 -3.70 -15.94 -17.99
C LEU A 115 -4.98 -16.42 -18.72
N GLY A 116 -5.96 -15.54 -18.90
CA GLY A 116 -7.19 -15.81 -19.65
C GLY A 116 -6.98 -15.95 -21.17
N GLU A 117 -6.04 -15.18 -21.72
CA GLU A 117 -5.56 -15.33 -23.11
C GLU A 117 -4.71 -16.61 -23.29
N TRP A 118 -4.02 -17.04 -22.22
CA TRP A 118 -3.27 -18.30 -22.17
C TRP A 118 -4.18 -19.54 -21.96
N LYS A 119 -5.34 -19.58 -22.62
CA LYS A 119 -6.06 -20.85 -22.80
C LYS A 119 -5.27 -21.71 -23.79
N PRO A 120 -5.04 -23.00 -23.51
CA PRO A 120 -4.40 -23.88 -24.47
C PRO A 120 -5.31 -23.99 -25.69
N GLY A 121 -4.93 -23.29 -26.76
CA GLY A 121 -5.43 -23.60 -28.09
C GLY A 121 -5.19 -25.08 -28.32
N SER A 122 -6.27 -25.80 -28.64
CA SER A 122 -6.26 -27.19 -29.05
C SER A 122 -5.06 -27.45 -29.97
N ASP A 123 -4.18 -28.36 -29.55
CA ASP A 123 -3.15 -28.99 -30.39
C ASP A 123 -3.82 -29.80 -31.51
N ASP A 124 -4.53 -29.13 -32.43
CA ASP A 124 -4.86 -29.68 -33.73
C ASP A 124 -3.65 -29.41 -34.64
N LEU A 125 -2.59 -30.20 -34.43
CA LEU A 125 -1.53 -30.32 -35.42
C LEU A 125 -2.13 -30.92 -36.70
N PRO A 126 -1.93 -30.32 -37.88
CA PRO A 126 -2.41 -30.89 -39.12
C PRO A 126 -1.64 -32.20 -39.42
N ASN A 127 -2.40 -33.28 -39.63
CA ASN A 127 -1.91 -34.61 -40.03
C ASN A 127 -1.08 -34.58 -41.33
#